data_AF-A0A822BER9-F1
#
_entry.id   AF-A0A822BER9-F1
#
_cell.length_a   1.000
_cell.length_b   1.000
_cell.length_c   1.000
_cell.angle_alpha   90.00
_cell.angle_beta   90.00
_cell.angle_gamma   90.00
#
_symmetry.space_group_name_H-M   'P 1'
#
loop_
_entity.id
_entity.type
_entity.pdbx_description
1 polymer ?
#
loop_
_entity_poly.entity_id
_entity_poly.type
_entity_poly.pdbx_seq_one_letter_code
_entity_poly.pdbx_strand_id
1 'polypeptide(L)'
;TFAEKAALASQYNAAALLIYNDGEAPDRFAPVFINLGQSNELPALSLSYNLGKQLADAAQNPSNNVGVRIIIQMADESSYPVGNICADTPTGDVTQTIVIGSHSDSVPAGPGINDNGSGSAANLGLAVALARLFKTSTYAKYKYRVRFCWWGAEEIG
;
A
#
# COMPACT_ATOMS: atom_id res chain seq x y z
N THR A 1 4.70 6.62 -12.00
CA THR A 1 4.68 5.96 -10.67
C THR A 1 6.01 6.16 -9.97
N PHE A 2 6.16 5.78 -8.69
CA PHE A 2 7.47 5.79 -8.03
C PHE A 2 8.44 4.77 -8.65
N ALA A 3 7.94 3.59 -9.01
CA ALA A 3 8.70 2.57 -9.75
C ALA A 3 9.30 3.10 -11.07
N GLU A 4 8.53 3.89 -11.84
CA GLU A 4 9.04 4.53 -13.07
C GLU A 4 10.17 5.54 -12.79
N LYS A 5 10.09 6.30 -11.69
CA LYS A 5 11.17 7.22 -11.29
C LYS A 5 12.46 6.46 -11.00
N ALA A 6 12.36 5.34 -10.29
CA ALA A 6 13.51 4.48 -9.99
C ALA A 6 14.09 3.83 -11.26
N ALA A 7 13.24 3.32 -12.15
CA ALA A 7 13.66 2.76 -13.43
C ALA A 7 14.42 3.78 -14.29
N LEU A 8 13.92 5.02 -14.37
CA LEU A 8 14.61 6.11 -15.05
C LEU A 8 15.95 6.46 -14.38
N ALA A 9 15.99 6.60 -13.06
CA ALA A 9 17.23 6.89 -12.34
C ALA A 9 18.31 5.83 -12.60
N SER A 10 17.91 4.55 -12.66
CA SER A 10 18.81 3.43 -12.97
C SER A 10 19.39 3.53 -14.37
N GLN A 11 18.57 3.88 -15.38
CA GLN A 11 19.04 4.08 -16.77
C GLN A 11 20.12 5.17 -16.90
N TYR A 12 20.11 6.16 -16.00
CA TYR A 12 21.11 7.23 -15.96
C TYR A 12 22.25 6.97 -14.97
N ASN A 13 22.40 5.73 -14.47
CA ASN A 13 23.44 5.34 -13.51
C ASN A 13 23.44 6.18 -12.22
N ALA A 14 22.25 6.59 -11.76
CA ALA A 14 22.13 7.24 -10.45
C ALA A 14 22.60 6.28 -9.35
N ALA A 15 23.35 6.79 -8.36
CA ALA A 15 23.85 5.97 -7.25
C ALA A 15 22.78 5.66 -6.19
N ALA A 16 21.74 6.52 -6.09
CA ALA A 16 20.63 6.38 -5.15
C ALA A 16 19.47 7.28 -5.56
N LEU A 17 18.30 7.06 -4.97
CA LEU A 17 17.09 7.86 -5.14
C LEU A 17 16.67 8.48 -3.80
N LEU A 18 16.60 9.82 -3.76
CA LEU A 18 16.09 10.56 -2.60
C LEU A 18 14.74 11.19 -2.97
N ILE A 19 13.67 10.80 -2.29
CA ILE A 19 12.30 11.22 -2.62
C ILE A 19 11.74 12.07 -1.49
N TYR A 20 11.06 13.15 -1.83
CA TYR A 20 10.33 13.99 -0.88
C TYR A 20 9.00 14.43 -1.49
N ASN A 21 8.04 14.76 -0.63
CA ASN A 21 6.74 15.34 -1.02
C ASN A 21 6.89 16.80 -1.48
N ASP A 22 5.83 17.44 -1.97
CA ASP A 22 5.87 18.85 -2.44
C ASP A 22 5.61 19.89 -1.34
N GLY A 23 5.20 19.47 -0.14
CA GLY A 23 4.92 20.38 0.97
C GLY A 23 3.69 21.29 0.76
N GLU A 24 2.78 20.96 -0.15
CA GLU A 24 1.62 21.82 -0.44
C GLU A 24 0.52 21.77 0.64
N ALA A 25 0.46 20.68 1.41
CA ALA A 25 -0.49 20.48 2.50
C ALA A 25 0.23 20.06 3.80
N PRO A 26 -0.36 20.29 4.99
CA PRO A 26 0.31 20.02 6.27
C PRO A 26 0.81 18.58 6.43
N ASP A 27 0.09 17.60 5.89
CA ASP A 27 0.42 16.18 5.88
C ASP A 27 1.52 15.81 4.87
N ARG A 28 1.85 16.72 3.94
CA ARG A 28 2.85 16.52 2.88
C ARG A 28 4.23 17.07 3.23
N PHE A 29 4.46 17.43 4.50
CA PHE A 29 5.80 17.78 5.00
C PHE A 29 6.59 16.57 5.50
N ALA A 30 5.91 15.51 5.91
CA ALA A 30 6.52 14.28 6.39
C ALA A 30 7.10 13.43 5.24
N PRO A 31 8.06 12.52 5.53
CA PRO A 31 8.50 11.51 4.56
C PRO A 31 7.32 10.69 4.02
N VAL A 32 7.36 10.39 2.73
CA VAL A 32 6.34 9.59 2.05
C VAL A 32 6.71 8.10 2.12
N PHE A 33 5.76 7.24 2.48
CA PHE A 33 5.94 5.80 2.31
C PHE A 33 5.72 5.43 0.84
N ILE A 34 6.69 4.76 0.24
CA ILE A 34 6.68 4.44 -1.20
C ILE A 34 7.07 2.99 -1.42
N ASN A 35 6.55 2.43 -2.50
CA ASN A 35 6.98 1.15 -3.03
C ASN A 35 7.57 1.38 -4.43
N LEU A 36 8.78 0.88 -4.65
CA LEU A 36 9.49 0.96 -5.94
C LEU A 36 9.36 -0.32 -6.78
N GLY A 37 8.71 -1.34 -6.23
CA GLY A 37 8.57 -2.67 -6.83
C GLY A 37 9.78 -3.57 -6.54
N GLN A 38 9.55 -4.87 -6.69
CA GLN A 38 10.53 -5.93 -6.39
C GLN A 38 11.78 -5.91 -7.29
N SER A 39 11.70 -5.28 -8.47
CA SER A 39 12.82 -5.17 -9.41
C SER A 39 13.73 -3.96 -9.17
N ASN A 40 13.46 -3.16 -8.14
CA ASN A 40 14.30 -2.00 -7.83
C ASN A 40 15.59 -2.43 -7.14
N GLU A 41 16.73 -2.10 -7.75
CA GLU A 41 18.06 -2.35 -7.19
C GLU A 41 18.72 -1.07 -6.63
N LEU A 42 18.09 0.10 -6.81
CA LEU A 42 18.64 1.36 -6.33
C LEU A 42 18.34 1.58 -4.85
N PRO A 43 19.36 1.93 -4.03
CA PRO A 43 19.15 2.52 -2.71
C PRO A 43 18.17 3.69 -2.78
N ALA A 44 17.06 3.61 -2.02
CA ALA A 44 16.04 4.64 -2.01
C ALA A 44 15.67 5.07 -0.59
N LEU A 45 15.57 6.38 -0.38
CA LEU A 45 15.21 6.97 0.90
C LEU A 45 14.14 8.04 0.71
N SER A 46 13.13 8.02 1.57
CA SER A 46 12.16 9.10 1.69
C SER A 46 12.65 10.14 2.70
N LEU A 47 12.57 11.41 2.32
CA LEU A 47 12.97 12.57 3.12
C LEU A 47 11.74 13.41 3.49
N SER A 48 11.86 14.19 4.55
CA SER A 48 10.90 15.27 4.80
C SER A 48 10.98 16.31 3.68
N TYR A 49 9.89 17.06 3.46
CA TYR A 49 9.87 18.13 2.47
C TYR A 49 11.02 19.13 2.69
N ASN A 50 11.19 19.58 3.93
CA ASN A 50 12.19 20.59 4.28
C ASN A 50 13.61 20.14 3.91
N LEU A 51 13.98 18.89 4.23
CA LEU A 51 15.30 18.36 3.91
C LEU A 51 15.46 18.14 2.40
N GLY A 52 14.47 17.54 1.74
CA GLY A 52 14.50 17.29 0.31
C GLY A 52 14.61 18.57 -0.52
N LYS A 53 13.81 19.60 -0.17
CA LYS A 53 13.85 20.91 -0.81
C LYS A 53 15.19 21.61 -0.61
N GLN A 54 15.73 21.57 0.61
CA GLN A 54 17.04 22.15 0.91
C GLN A 54 18.15 21.51 0.07
N LEU A 55 18.17 20.18 -0.05
CA LEU A 55 19.15 19.46 -0.87
C LEU A 55 19.00 19.78 -2.36
N ALA A 56 17.75 19.82 -2.87
CA ALA A 56 17.47 20.15 -4.26
C ALA A 56 17.93 21.58 -4.61
N ASP A 57 17.62 22.56 -3.76
CA ASP A 57 18.03 23.96 -3.95
C ASP A 57 19.55 24.11 -3.89
N ALA A 58 20.19 23.40 -2.96
CA ALA A 58 21.64 23.42 -2.85
C ALA A 58 22.31 22.82 -4.09
N ALA A 59 21.75 21.73 -4.65
CA ALA A 59 22.27 21.06 -5.84
C ALA A 59 22.05 21.86 -7.14
N GLN A 60 21.04 22.73 -7.19
CA GLN A 60 20.80 23.61 -8.34
C GLN A 60 21.76 24.80 -8.39
N ASN A 61 22.42 25.15 -7.28
CA ASN A 61 23.41 26.22 -7.25
C ASN A 61 24.80 25.68 -7.66
N PRO A 62 25.35 26.10 -8.81
CA PRO A 62 26.64 25.60 -9.30
C PRO A 62 27.84 25.95 -8.40
N SER A 63 27.69 26.92 -7.51
CA SER A 63 28.75 27.33 -6.58
C SER A 63 28.86 26.40 -5.37
N ASN A 64 27.86 25.54 -5.15
CA ASN A 64 27.86 24.61 -4.04
C ASN A 64 28.51 23.30 -4.44
N ASN A 65 29.35 22.76 -3.56
CA ASN A 65 29.83 21.38 -3.67
C ASN A 65 28.97 20.48 -2.77
N VAL A 66 27.77 20.16 -3.23
CA VAL A 66 26.82 19.33 -2.46
C VAL A 66 27.15 17.86 -2.66
N GLY A 67 27.35 17.15 -1.55
CA GLY A 67 27.49 15.69 -1.54
C GLY A 67 26.61 15.10 -0.45
N VAL A 68 25.98 13.97 -0.76
CA VAL A 68 25.21 13.18 0.22
C VAL A 68 25.91 11.85 0.41
N ARG A 69 26.21 11.50 1.66
CA ARG A 69 26.66 10.16 2.03
C ARG A 69 25.46 9.38 2.53
N ILE A 70 25.14 8.30 1.85
CA ILE A 70 24.05 7.39 2.21
C ILE A 70 24.66 6.15 2.86
N ILE A 71 24.13 5.79 4.04
CA ILE A 71 24.50 4.55 4.74
C ILE A 71 23.20 3.80 4.97
N ILE A 72 23.01 2.69 4.27
CA ILE A 72 21.86 1.81 4.45
C ILE A 72 22.38 0.49 4.99
N GLN A 73 21.79 0.05 6.10
CA GLN A 73 21.94 -1.31 6.59
C GLN A 73 20.71 -2.06 6.12
N MET A 74 20.88 -2.87 5.08
CA MET A 74 19.83 -3.77 4.63
C MET A 74 19.91 -5.05 5.44
N ALA A 75 18.76 -5.55 5.85
CA ALA A 75 18.61 -6.91 6.35
C ALA A 75 17.58 -7.58 5.46
N ASP A 76 17.88 -8.79 5.00
CA ASP A 76 16.88 -9.63 4.39
C ASP A 76 15.90 -10.03 5.50
N GLU A 77 14.67 -9.53 5.42
CA GLU A 77 13.62 -10.04 6.28
C GLU A 77 13.21 -11.44 5.79
N SER A 78 12.95 -12.32 6.75
CA SER A 78 12.44 -13.64 6.42
C SER A 78 11.10 -13.50 5.71
N SER A 79 10.88 -14.30 4.65
CA SER A 79 9.55 -14.38 4.04
C SER A 79 8.59 -15.02 5.04
N TYR A 80 7.49 -14.34 5.33
CA TYR A 80 6.41 -14.87 6.15
C TYR A 80 5.27 -15.34 5.25
N PRO A 81 4.63 -16.47 5.57
CA PRO A 81 3.44 -16.89 4.84
C PRO A 81 2.32 -15.86 5.04
N VAL A 82 1.84 -15.32 3.93
CA VAL A 82 0.68 -14.42 3.89
C VAL A 82 -0.52 -15.22 3.40
N GLY A 83 -1.67 -15.02 4.04
CA GLY A 83 -2.91 -15.69 3.69
C GLY A 83 -4.01 -14.69 3.35
N ASN A 84 -4.76 -14.98 2.29
CA ASN A 84 -6.03 -14.31 2.00
C ASN A 84 -7.16 -15.11 2.64
N ILE A 85 -8.09 -14.42 3.30
CA ILE A 85 -9.29 -15.04 3.86
C ILE A 85 -10.45 -14.69 2.95
N CYS A 86 -11.15 -15.69 2.41
CA CYS A 86 -12.35 -15.46 1.60
C CYS A 86 -13.51 -16.32 2.07
N ALA A 87 -14.71 -15.74 2.05
CA ALA A 87 -15.97 -16.40 2.40
C ALA A 87 -17.01 -16.19 1.30
N ASP A 88 -17.59 -17.28 0.80
CA ASP A 88 -18.61 -17.28 -0.23
C ASP A 88 -20.01 -17.42 0.38
N THR A 89 -21.00 -16.79 -0.26
CA THR A 89 -22.40 -17.07 0.04
C THR A 89 -22.78 -18.52 -0.31
N PRO A 90 -23.69 -19.15 0.45
CA PRO A 90 -24.09 -20.55 0.21
C PRO A 90 -24.93 -20.75 -1.06
N THR A 91 -25.44 -19.68 -1.65
CA THR A 91 -26.20 -19.70 -2.92
C THR A 91 -25.65 -18.66 -3.89
N GLY A 92 -26.15 -18.68 -5.11
CA GLY A 92 -25.73 -17.80 -6.19
C GLY A 92 -25.04 -18.57 -7.30
N ASP A 93 -25.03 -18.00 -8.50
CA ASP A 93 -24.28 -18.57 -9.61
C ASP A 93 -22.78 -18.41 -9.37
N VAL A 94 -22.05 -19.52 -9.25
CA VAL A 94 -20.60 -19.53 -9.04
C VAL A 94 -19.83 -18.99 -10.24
N THR A 95 -20.42 -18.99 -11.43
CA THR A 95 -19.85 -18.40 -12.65
C THR A 95 -19.99 -16.88 -12.69
N GLN A 96 -20.85 -16.30 -11.83
CA GLN A 96 -21.10 -14.87 -11.73
C GLN A 96 -20.92 -14.41 -10.27
N THR A 97 -19.66 -14.13 -9.91
CA THR A 97 -19.29 -13.78 -8.53
C THR A 97 -19.04 -12.28 -8.38
N ILE A 98 -19.72 -11.67 -7.41
CA ILE A 98 -19.42 -10.31 -6.93
C ILE A 98 -18.39 -10.45 -5.81
N VAL A 99 -17.23 -9.81 -5.95
CA VAL A 99 -16.18 -9.80 -4.92
C VAL A 99 -16.25 -8.48 -4.16
N ILE A 100 -16.28 -8.55 -2.83
CA ILE A 100 -16.21 -7.41 -1.91
C ILE A 100 -14.94 -7.59 -1.08
N GLY A 101 -14.05 -6.60 -1.14
CA GLY A 101 -12.69 -6.71 -0.63
C GLY A 101 -12.36 -5.65 0.41
N SER A 102 -11.49 -6.03 1.33
CA SER A 102 -10.67 -5.17 2.20
C SER A 102 -9.31 -5.84 2.39
N HIS A 103 -8.31 -5.16 2.94
CA HIS A 103 -7.08 -5.83 3.37
C HIS A 103 -6.99 -5.90 4.89
N SER A 104 -6.23 -6.88 5.37
CA SER A 104 -6.14 -7.29 6.77
C SER A 104 -4.81 -6.94 7.43
N ASP A 105 -3.82 -6.55 6.64
CA ASP A 105 -2.55 -6.01 7.12
C ASP A 105 -2.62 -4.50 7.35
N SER A 106 -1.55 -3.97 7.95
CA SER A 106 -1.34 -2.56 8.27
C SER A 106 0.17 -2.31 8.31
N VAL A 107 0.57 -1.06 8.21
CA VAL A 107 1.96 -0.64 8.47
C VAL A 107 2.33 -0.69 9.97
N PRO A 108 3.63 -0.83 10.32
CA PRO A 108 4.11 -0.78 11.71
C PRO A 108 3.91 0.57 12.42
N ALA A 109 3.67 1.65 11.67
CA ALA A 109 3.58 3.00 12.20
C ALA A 109 2.34 3.26 13.08
N GLY A 110 1.33 2.39 13.02
CA GLY A 110 0.10 2.58 13.77
C GLY A 110 -0.83 1.38 13.77
N PRO A 111 -1.98 1.50 14.46
CA PRO A 111 -2.90 0.37 14.67
C PRO A 111 -3.77 0.03 13.45
N GLY A 112 -3.61 0.71 12.31
CA GLY A 112 -4.36 0.44 11.08
C GLY A 112 -5.88 0.59 11.20
N ILE A 113 -6.38 1.43 12.11
CA ILE A 113 -7.83 1.48 12.40
C ILE A 113 -8.66 1.94 11.21
N ASN A 114 -8.16 2.91 10.44
CA ASN A 114 -8.80 3.37 9.21
C ASN A 114 -8.18 2.73 7.96
N ASP A 115 -6.92 2.31 8.05
CA ASP A 115 -6.17 1.67 6.98
C ASP A 115 -5.63 0.31 7.47
N ASN A 116 -6.39 -0.78 7.34
CA ASN A 116 -7.76 -0.84 6.81
C ASN A 116 -8.72 -1.62 7.70
N GLY A 117 -8.61 -1.36 9.01
CA GLY A 117 -9.55 -1.85 10.02
C GLY A 117 -10.99 -1.44 9.74
N SER A 118 -11.22 -0.22 9.23
CA SER A 118 -12.55 0.30 8.91
C SER A 118 -13.19 -0.45 7.74
N GLY A 119 -12.47 -0.65 6.64
CA GLY A 119 -12.94 -1.44 5.50
C GLY A 119 -13.12 -2.91 5.88
N SER A 120 -12.19 -3.48 6.66
CA SER A 120 -12.33 -4.85 7.18
C SER A 120 -13.56 -5.05 8.06
N ALA A 121 -13.88 -4.09 8.93
CA ALA A 121 -15.07 -4.11 9.76
C ALA A 121 -16.36 -3.95 8.93
N ALA A 122 -16.37 -3.04 7.96
CA ALA A 122 -17.51 -2.84 7.05
C ALA A 122 -17.79 -4.10 6.21
N ASN A 123 -16.73 -4.72 5.68
CA ASN A 123 -16.80 -5.96 4.90
C ASN A 123 -17.43 -7.10 5.71
N LEU A 124 -16.99 -7.28 6.96
CA LEU A 124 -17.58 -8.26 7.89
C LEU A 124 -19.03 -7.93 8.23
N GLY A 125 -19.33 -6.65 8.50
CA GLY A 125 -20.68 -6.19 8.81
C GLY A 125 -21.66 -6.51 7.68
N LEU A 126 -21.26 -6.30 6.43
CA LEU A 126 -22.05 -6.64 5.25
C LEU A 126 -22.23 -8.15 5.11
N ALA A 127 -21.16 -8.94 5.30
CA ALA A 127 -21.24 -10.41 5.27
C ALA A 127 -22.24 -10.95 6.31
N VAL A 128 -22.20 -10.42 7.53
CA VAL A 128 -23.11 -10.79 8.62
C VAL A 128 -24.56 -10.36 8.33
N ALA A 129 -24.76 -9.15 7.80
CA ALA A 129 -26.08 -8.69 7.42
C ALA A 129 -26.69 -9.58 6.33
N LEU A 130 -25.90 -9.94 5.32
CA LEU A 130 -26.31 -10.86 4.26
C LEU A 130 -26.61 -12.26 4.82
N ALA A 131 -25.75 -12.79 5.69
CA ALA A 131 -25.94 -14.07 6.38
C ALA A 131 -27.25 -14.13 7.19
N ARG A 132 -27.67 -13.02 7.81
CA ARG A 132 -28.95 -12.95 8.53
C ARG A 132 -30.14 -13.03 7.58
N LEU A 133 -30.05 -12.43 6.40
CA LEU A 133 -31.11 -12.51 5.39
C LEU A 133 -31.31 -13.96 4.90
N PHE A 134 -30.23 -14.73 4.75
CA PHE A 134 -30.30 -16.16 4.39
C PHE A 134 -31.06 -17.03 5.41
N LYS A 135 -31.17 -16.61 6.66
CA LYS A 135 -31.89 -17.36 7.70
C LYS A 135 -33.41 -17.14 7.67
N THR A 136 -33.89 -16.23 6.82
CA THR A 136 -35.32 -15.92 6.70
C THR A 136 -35.95 -16.76 5.59
N SER A 137 -37.18 -17.25 5.82
CA SER A 137 -37.92 -18.09 4.86
C SER A 137 -38.34 -17.36 3.58
N THR A 138 -38.16 -16.05 3.53
CA THR A 138 -38.56 -15.17 2.42
C THR A 138 -37.45 -14.93 1.40
N TYR A 139 -36.25 -15.48 1.62
CA TYR A 139 -35.11 -15.13 0.80
C TYR A 139 -35.03 -15.95 -0.49
N ALA A 140 -35.24 -15.30 -1.64
CA ALA A 140 -35.01 -15.89 -2.95
C ALA A 140 -33.52 -16.21 -3.13
N LYS A 141 -33.18 -17.37 -3.68
CA LYS A 141 -31.78 -17.68 -4.06
C LYS A 141 -31.22 -16.51 -4.85
N TYR A 142 -30.12 -15.92 -4.36
CA TYR A 142 -29.45 -14.82 -5.06
C TYR A 142 -29.10 -15.25 -6.48
N LYS A 143 -29.18 -14.32 -7.43
CA LYS A 143 -28.72 -14.55 -8.81
C LYS A 143 -27.21 -14.78 -8.85
N TYR A 144 -26.46 -13.93 -8.14
CA TYR A 144 -25.00 -13.93 -8.12
C TYR A 144 -24.47 -14.52 -6.82
N ARG A 145 -23.33 -15.22 -6.87
CA ARG A 145 -22.57 -15.53 -5.66
C ARG A 145 -21.90 -14.25 -5.16
N VAL A 146 -21.88 -14.01 -3.86
CA VAL A 146 -21.08 -12.94 -3.25
C VAL A 146 -19.90 -13.55 -2.51
N ARG A 147 -18.69 -13.05 -2.76
CA ARG A 147 -17.44 -13.44 -2.11
C ARG A 147 -16.90 -12.26 -1.34
N PHE A 148 -16.73 -12.43 -0.03
CA PHE A 148 -16.08 -11.47 0.85
C PHE A 148 -14.63 -11.89 1.04
N CYS A 149 -13.67 -11.02 0.72
CA CYS A 149 -12.24 -11.32 0.87
C CYS A 149 -11.52 -10.27 1.72
N TRP A 150 -10.60 -10.76 2.54
CA TRP A 150 -9.60 -10.00 3.27
C TRP A 150 -8.23 -10.36 2.71
N TRP A 151 -7.64 -9.43 1.98
CA TRP A 151 -6.33 -9.59 1.36
C TRP A 151 -5.24 -9.40 2.42
N GLY A 152 -4.23 -10.24 2.41
CA GLY A 152 -3.01 -10.03 3.19
C GLY A 152 -1.97 -9.31 2.35
N ALA A 153 -1.06 -8.60 3.03
CA ALA A 153 0.12 -7.95 2.45
C ALA A 153 -0.22 -6.95 1.33
N GLU A 154 -1.30 -6.19 1.46
CA GLU A 154 -1.63 -5.11 0.53
C GLU A 154 -0.62 -3.95 0.61
N GLU A 155 -0.11 -3.68 1.81
CA GLU A 155 0.79 -2.55 2.09
C GLU A 155 2.14 -2.65 1.36
N ILE A 156 2.48 -3.86 0.89
CA ILE A 156 3.71 -4.15 0.15
C ILE A 156 3.48 -4.26 -1.37
N GLY A 157 2.29 -3.90 -1.86
CA GLY A 157 1.94 -3.75 -3.28
C GLY A 157 2.05 -5.01 -4.12
#